data_AF-A0A6V8EC18-F1
#
_entry.id   AF-A0A6V8EC18-F1
#
_cell.length_a   1.000
_cell.length_b   1.000
_cell.length_c   1.000
_cell.angle_alpha   90.00
_cell.angle_beta   90.00
_cell.angle_gamma   90.00
#
_symmetry.space_group_name_H-M   'P 1'
#
loop_
_entity.id
_entity.type
_entity.pdbx_description
1 polymer ?
#
loop_
_entity_poly.entity_id
_entity_poly.type
_entity_poly.pdbx_seq_one_letter_code
_entity_poly.pdbx_strand_id
1 'polypeptide(L)'
;NTLAVANGLQKTGRLITGAAAIMVVVFSAFGLSSVVILKQIGFGLALAILLDATIVRALVVPATMRLMGRANWWSPKWLDKLFPTKKITQEDE
;
A
#
# COMPACT_ATOMS: atom_id res chain seq x y z
N ASN A 1 11.35 6.29 11.53
CA ASN A 1 10.22 6.22 10.60
C ASN A 1 10.68 5.87 9.18
N THR A 2 11.58 6.65 8.57
CA THR A 2 12.02 6.47 7.16
C THR A 2 12.51 5.05 6.81
N LEU A 3 13.38 4.44 7.62
CA LEU A 3 13.88 3.08 7.36
C LEU A 3 12.78 2.00 7.43
N ALA A 4 11.82 2.14 8.36
CA ALA A 4 10.71 1.22 8.48
C ALA A 4 9.77 1.30 7.26
N VAL A 5 9.47 2.52 6.80
CA VAL A 5 8.65 2.76 5.61
C VAL A 5 9.35 2.29 4.35
N ALA A 6 10.65 2.58 4.18
CA ALA A 6 11.44 2.13 3.04
C ALA A 6 11.49 0.58 2.96
N ASN A 7 11.76 -0.09 4.08
CA ASN A 7 11.76 -1.55 4.13
C ASN A 7 10.37 -2.14 3.82
N GLY A 8 9.30 -1.51 4.29
CA GLY A 8 7.92 -1.91 3.97
C GLY A 8 7.62 -1.81 2.47
N LEU A 9 8.00 -0.69 1.84
CA LEU A 9 7.85 -0.50 0.40
C LEU A 9 8.67 -1.51 -0.41
N GLN A 10 9.92 -1.78 -0.01
CA GLN A 10 10.79 -2.70 -0.73
C GLN A 10 10.28 -4.15 -0.68
N LYS A 11 9.79 -4.61 0.48
CA LYS A 11 9.28 -5.98 0.63
C LYS A 11 7.97 -6.23 -0.12
N THR A 12 7.09 -5.23 -0.16
CA THR A 12 5.73 -5.41 -0.70
C THR A 12 5.55 -4.86 -2.12
N GLY A 13 6.45 -3.99 -2.58
CA GLY A 13 6.33 -3.27 -3.84
C GLY A 13 6.12 -4.18 -5.05
N ARG A 14 6.92 -5.24 -5.20
CA ARG A 14 6.80 -6.18 -6.33
C ARG A 14 5.46 -6.94 -6.37
N LEU A 15 4.96 -7.34 -5.20
CA LEU A 15 3.70 -8.07 -5.10
C LEU A 15 2.52 -7.16 -5.45
N ILE A 16 2.58 -5.92 -4.97
CA ILE A 16 1.59 -4.89 -5.21
C ILE A 16 1.53 -4.49 -6.68
N THR A 17 2.67 -4.19 -7.29
CA THR A 17 2.72 -3.76 -8.70
C THR A 17 2.33 -4.89 -9.63
N GLY A 18 2.69 -6.15 -9.29
CA GLY A 18 2.22 -7.33 -10.00
C GLY A 18 0.70 -7.48 -9.97
N ALA A 19 0.08 -7.36 -8.79
CA ALA A 19 -1.38 -7.40 -8.66
C ALA A 19 -2.06 -6.26 -9.42
N ALA A 20 -1.52 -5.05 -9.34
CA ALA A 20 -2.04 -3.90 -10.07
C ALA A 20 -1.97 -4.09 -11.59
N ALA A 21 -0.86 -4.65 -12.12
CA ALA A 21 -0.70 -4.92 -13.53
C ALA A 21 -1.79 -5.88 -14.06
N ILE A 22 -2.06 -6.97 -13.32
CA ILE A 22 -3.12 -7.92 -13.68
C ILE A 22 -4.48 -7.22 -13.72
N MET A 23 -4.79 -6.42 -12.69
CA MET A 23 -6.06 -5.70 -12.61
C MET A 23 -6.24 -4.70 -13.76
N VAL A 24 -5.20 -3.93 -14.09
CA VAL A 24 -5.26 -2.99 -15.23
C VAL A 24 -5.55 -3.72 -16.53
N VAL A 25 -4.92 -4.88 -16.78
CA VAL A 25 -5.18 -5.69 -17.98
C VAL A 25 -6.64 -6.17 -18.00
N VAL A 26 -7.13 -6.70 -16.89
CA VAL A 26 -8.52 -7.19 -16.76
C VAL A 26 -9.53 -6.08 -17.00
N PHE A 27 -9.37 -4.91 -16.37
CA PHE A 27 -10.33 -3.81 -16.53
C PHE A 27 -10.21 -3.10 -17.88
N SER A 28 -9.03 -3.10 -18.50
CA SER A 28 -8.87 -2.59 -19.87
C SER A 28 -9.68 -3.41 -20.88
N ALA A 29 -9.87 -4.70 -20.63
CA ALA A 29 -10.70 -5.55 -21.49
C ALA A 29 -12.17 -5.09 -21.54
N PHE A 30 -12.69 -4.45 -20.48
CA PHE A 30 -14.04 -3.89 -20.48
C PHE A 30 -14.19 -2.69 -21.43
N GLY A 31 -13.08 -2.08 -21.84
CA GLY A 31 -13.07 -1.04 -22.87
C GLY A 31 -13.51 -1.51 -24.26
N LEU A 32 -13.46 -2.84 -24.50
CA LEU A 32 -13.95 -3.49 -25.71
C LEU A 32 -15.46 -3.80 -25.66
N SER A 33 -16.12 -3.57 -24.53
CA SER A 33 -17.57 -3.76 -24.41
C SER A 33 -18.34 -2.76 -25.28
N SER A 34 -19.43 -3.23 -25.90
CA SER A 34 -20.40 -2.38 -26.59
C SER A 34 -21.29 -1.59 -25.65
N VAL A 35 -21.30 -1.92 -24.35
CA VAL A 35 -22.08 -1.21 -23.34
C VAL A 35 -21.28 -0.04 -22.78
N VAL A 36 -21.73 1.19 -23.05
CA VAL A 36 -21.04 2.44 -22.67
C VAL A 36 -20.73 2.49 -21.17
N ILE A 37 -21.66 2.05 -20.31
CA ILE A 37 -21.46 2.06 -18.85
C ILE A 37 -20.28 1.16 -18.42
N LEU A 38 -20.12 -0.01 -19.05
CA LEU A 38 -19.03 -0.94 -18.74
C LEU A 38 -17.69 -0.37 -19.20
N LYS A 39 -17.67 0.31 -20.34
CA LYS A 39 -16.49 0.98 -20.85
C LYS A 39 -16.02 2.12 -19.93
N GLN A 40 -16.95 2.94 -19.43
CA GLN A 40 -16.64 4.02 -18.50
C GLN A 40 -16.11 3.50 -17.16
N ILE A 41 -16.78 2.51 -16.57
CA ILE A 41 -16.38 1.91 -15.29
C ILE A 41 -15.04 1.19 -15.44
N GLY A 42 -14.86 0.41 -16.50
CA GLY A 42 -13.61 -0.32 -16.76
C GLY A 42 -12.42 0.61 -16.93
N PHE A 43 -12.56 1.66 -17.75
CA PHE A 43 -11.51 2.66 -17.93
C PHE A 43 -11.21 3.43 -16.64
N GLY A 44 -12.24 3.88 -15.93
CA GLY A 44 -12.09 4.60 -14.66
C GLY A 44 -11.38 3.76 -13.60
N LEU A 45 -11.73 2.48 -13.49
CA LEU A 45 -11.14 1.57 -12.52
C LEU A 45 -9.70 1.19 -12.87
N ALA A 46 -9.40 0.95 -14.15
CA ALA A 46 -8.03 0.72 -14.61
C ALA A 46 -7.12 1.92 -14.27
N LEU A 47 -7.60 3.15 -14.52
CA LEU A 47 -6.86 4.37 -14.19
C LEU A 47 -6.70 4.55 -12.68
N ALA A 48 -7.75 4.33 -11.90
CA ALA A 48 -7.71 4.45 -10.44
C ALA A 48 -6.68 3.50 -9.80
N ILE A 49 -6.65 2.23 -10.26
CA ILE A 49 -5.71 1.22 -9.76
C ILE A 49 -4.27 1.59 -10.13
N LEU A 50 -4.06 2.06 -11.37
CA LEU A 50 -2.74 2.50 -11.81
C LEU A 50 -2.22 3.67 -10.96
N LEU A 51 -3.07 4.65 -10.67
CA LEU A 51 -2.73 5.80 -9.84
C LEU A 51 -2.48 5.41 -8.37
N ASP A 52 -3.26 4.50 -7.80
CA ASP A 52 -3.05 4.04 -6.42
C ASP A 52 -1.71 3.29 -6.28
N ALA A 53 -1.46 2.34 -7.19
CA ALA A 53 -0.25 1.53 -7.16
C ALA A 53 1.04 2.33 -7.41
N THR A 54 0.95 3.46 -8.11
CA THR A 54 2.10 4.33 -8.43
C THR A 54 2.15 5.55 -7.54
N ILE A 55 1.27 6.53 -7.73
CA ILE A 55 1.33 7.83 -7.06
C ILE A 55 1.01 7.70 -5.58
N VAL A 56 -0.11 7.06 -5.23
CA VAL A 56 -0.56 7.01 -3.84
C VAL A 56 0.46 6.23 -3.01
N ARG A 57 0.87 5.06 -3.49
CA ARG A 57 1.75 4.18 -2.72
C ARG A 57 3.22 4.60 -2.73
N ALA A 58 3.75 5.14 -3.83
CA ALA A 58 5.16 5.56 -3.86
C ALA A 58 5.38 6.93 -3.22
N LEU A 59 4.39 7.82 -3.22
CA LEU A 59 4.55 9.21 -2.77
C LEU A 59 3.63 9.58 -1.62
N VAL A 60 2.32 9.47 -1.81
CA VAL A 60 1.33 9.99 -0.85
C VAL A 60 1.44 9.28 0.50
N VAL A 61 1.51 7.95 0.50
CA VAL A 61 1.60 7.14 1.72
C VAL A 61 2.92 7.40 2.47
N PRO A 62 4.11 7.33 1.85
CA PRO A 62 5.37 7.64 2.54
C PRO A 62 5.44 9.09 3.03
N ALA A 63 4.95 10.06 2.25
CA ALA A 63 4.94 11.47 2.63
C ALA A 63 4.06 11.72 3.85
N THR A 64 2.84 11.16 3.86
CA THR A 64 1.91 11.29 4.99
C THR A 64 2.39 10.55 6.23
N MET A 65 2.94 9.34 6.09
CA MET A 65 3.58 8.64 7.21
C MET A 65 4.74 9.44 7.80
N ARG A 66 5.55 10.08 6.95
CA ARG A 66 6.65 10.93 7.41
C ARG A 66 6.15 12.17 8.13
N LEU A 67 5.09 12.82 7.63
CA LEU A 67 4.48 14.00 8.23
C LEU A 67 3.85 13.69 9.61
N MET A 68 3.12 12.58 9.71
CA MET A 68 2.47 12.17 10.96
C MET A 68 3.45 11.59 12.00
N GLY A 69 4.63 11.15 11.59
CA GLY A 69 5.73 10.82 12.48
C GLY A 69 5.33 9.81 13.56
N ARG A 70 5.39 10.23 14.84
CA ARG A 70 5.13 9.36 16.00
C ARG A 70 3.64 9.09 16.24
N ALA A 71 2.75 9.93 15.73
CA ALA A 71 1.31 9.75 15.85
C ALA A 71 0.81 8.53 15.06
N ASN A 72 1.45 8.24 13.92
CA ASN A 72 1.10 7.08 13.07
C ASN A 72 1.45 5.72 13.71
N TRP A 73 2.28 5.69 14.75
CA TRP A 73 2.66 4.47 15.50
C TRP A 73 2.19 4.51 16.95
N TRP A 74 1.16 5.30 17.26
CA TRP A 74 0.63 5.36 18.62
C TRP A 74 -0.11 4.07 18.98
N SER A 75 0.39 3.36 20.00
CA SER A 75 -0.29 2.23 20.65
C SER A 75 -0.86 2.72 21.99
N PRO A 76 -2.16 2.52 22.28
CA PRO A 76 -2.70 2.82 23.59
C PRO A 76 -2.21 1.80 24.63
N LYS A 77 -1.90 2.25 25.85
CA LYS A 77 -1.24 1.47 26.92
C LYS A 77 -1.92 0.13 27.28
N TRP A 78 -3.21 -0.03 26.98
CA TRP A 78 -3.92 -1.30 27.21
C TRP A 78 -3.53 -2.39 26.21
N LEU A 79 -3.12 -2.02 24.99
CA LEU A 79 -2.64 -2.94 23.96
C LEU A 79 -1.31 -3.59 24.36
N ASP A 80 -0.43 -2.81 24.99
CA ASP A 80 0.88 -3.27 25.47
C ASP A 80 0.75 -4.36 26.56
N LYS A 81 -0.37 -4.36 27.30
CA LYS A 81 -0.68 -5.39 28.30
C LYS A 81 -1.19 -6.69 27.67
N LEU A 82 -1.90 -6.62 26.53
CA LEU A 82 -2.37 -7.79 25.78
C LEU A 82 -1.27 -8.42 24.91
N PHE A 83 -0.39 -7.58 24.34
CA PHE A 83 0.71 -8.01 23.47
C PHE A 83 2.07 -7.59 24.07
N PRO A 84 2.53 -8.25 25.15
CA PRO A 84 3.82 -7.95 25.74
C PRO A 84 4.93 -8.21 24.70
N THR A 85 5.57 -7.13 24.25
CA THR A 85 6.64 -7.21 23.26
C THR A 85 7.88 -7.78 23.96
N LYS A 86 8.19 -9.04 23.68
CA LYS A 86 9.42 -9.68 24.18
C LYS A 86 10.60 -8.97 23.52
N LYS A 87 11.38 -8.21 24.30
CA LYS A 87 12.65 -7.66 23.81
C LYS A 87 13.56 -8.85 23.50
N ILE A 88 13.83 -9.09 22.22
CA ILE A 88 14.86 -10.03 21.81
C ILE A 88 16.18 -9.33 22.15
N THR A 89 16.75 -9.66 23.31
CA THR A 89 18.14 -9.35 23.62
C THR A 89 18.97 -10.07 22.57
N GLN A 90 19.61 -9.33 21.66
CA GLN A 90 20.71 -9.88 20.89
C GLN A 90 21.83 -10.14 21.90
N GLU A 91 22.09 -11.42 22.16
CA GLU A 91 23.35 -11.84 22.76
C GLU A 91 24.45 -11.51 21.76
N ASP A 92 25.44 -10.75 22.25
CA ASP A 92 26.65 -10.39 21.55
C ASP A 92 27.45 -11.66 21.17
N GLU A 93 27.77 -11.81 19.89
CA GLU A 93 28.95 -12.54 19.39
C GLU A 93 29.51 -11.84 18.14
#